data_AF-M0ZJM1-F1
#
_entry.id   AF-M0ZJM1-F1
#
_cell.length_a   1.000
_cell.length_b   1.000
_cell.length_c   1.000
_cell.angle_alpha   90.00
_cell.angle_beta   90.00
_cell.angle_gamma   90.00
#
_symmetry.space_group_name_H-M   'P 1'
#
loop_
_entity.id
_entity.type
_entity.pdbx_description
1 polymer ?
#
loop_
_entity_poly.entity_id
_entity_poly.type
_entity_poly.pdbx_seq_one_letter_code
_entity_poly.pdbx_strand_id
1 'polypeptide(L)'
;MPGIDKEISRKNIGFLDVRDINSEALVELFVDLRAGEQSILRRVFGQAKRFQPDKPSTKAQAAVSLTSGRMEEYIQSELAKLEAENLSRLMAMEEIKSDLLDRGEIQRIWESKMEVEKSRGLEVDSAYLDSIRDLKQERIVQENARAELLRQKAALDCQKQLLSSLKEEVDEMSEKLAREKFKHVDEQCDLSGTIHDLQVKHEVLLDKKSMLEAEIEALRKLRSWVEDEARRSQARAKVLEEVERRWKWEEQ
;
A
#
# COMPACT_ATOMS: atom_id res chain seq x y z
N MET A 1 -48.77 41.77 -103.34
CA MET A 1 -48.51 41.85 -101.88
C MET A 1 -47.05 42.28 -101.69
N PRO A 2 -46.74 43.21 -100.77
CA PRO A 2 -45.45 43.91 -100.70
C PRO A 2 -44.28 42.96 -100.44
N GLY A 3 -43.11 43.31 -101.00
CA GLY A 3 -41.92 42.47 -101.14
C GLY A 3 -41.43 41.81 -99.86
N ILE A 4 -41.50 40.47 -99.84
CA ILE A 4 -40.69 39.65 -98.94
C ILE A 4 -39.24 39.76 -99.42
N ASP A 5 -38.39 40.30 -98.56
CA ASP A 5 -36.97 40.49 -98.86
C ASP A 5 -36.27 39.12 -99.01
N LYS A 6 -35.54 38.97 -100.12
CA LYS A 6 -34.91 37.70 -100.54
C LYS A 6 -33.84 37.26 -99.53
N GLU A 7 -33.25 38.21 -98.82
CA GLU A 7 -32.26 37.95 -97.78
C GLU A 7 -32.89 37.42 -96.48
N ILE A 8 -34.10 37.88 -96.15
CA ILE A 8 -34.87 37.44 -94.97
C ILE A 8 -35.33 35.99 -95.13
N SER A 9 -35.68 35.59 -96.36
CA SER A 9 -36.07 34.20 -96.66
C SER A 9 -34.89 33.23 -96.46
N ARG A 10 -33.68 33.60 -96.90
CA ARG A 10 -32.48 32.74 -96.75
C ARG A 10 -32.06 32.50 -95.30
N LYS A 11 -32.20 33.50 -94.42
CA LYS A 11 -31.80 33.36 -93.00
C LYS A 11 -32.79 32.50 -92.19
N ASN A 12 -34.05 32.41 -92.62
CA ASN A 12 -35.14 31.84 -91.81
C ASN A 12 -35.57 30.42 -92.22
N ILE A 13 -35.06 29.86 -93.32
CA ILE A 13 -35.45 28.53 -93.82
C ILE A 13 -34.70 27.37 -93.12
N GLY A 14 -33.48 27.61 -92.63
CA GLY A 14 -32.75 26.65 -91.78
C GLY A 14 -32.20 25.39 -92.47
N PHE A 15 -32.27 25.27 -93.81
CA PHE A 15 -31.61 24.18 -94.54
C PHE A 15 -30.11 24.43 -94.71
N LEU A 16 -29.31 23.36 -94.82
CA LEU A 16 -27.84 23.48 -94.96
C LEU A 16 -27.41 24.00 -96.34
N ASP A 17 -28.23 23.75 -97.38
CA ASP A 17 -27.96 24.00 -98.80
C ASP A 17 -28.77 25.19 -99.36
N VAL A 18 -29.28 26.07 -98.50
CA VAL A 18 -30.08 27.26 -98.87
C VAL A 18 -29.38 28.17 -99.90
N ARG A 19 -28.05 28.09 -100.00
CA ARG A 19 -27.25 28.88 -100.95
C ARG A 19 -27.40 28.40 -102.39
N ASP A 20 -27.73 27.12 -102.60
CA ASP A 20 -27.76 26.48 -103.91
C ASP A 20 -29.19 26.43 -104.52
N ILE A 21 -30.19 26.82 -103.74
CA ILE A 21 -31.59 26.82 -104.16
C ILE A 21 -31.89 28.09 -104.97
N ASN A 22 -32.62 27.93 -106.08
CA ASN A 22 -33.11 29.03 -106.91
C ASN A 22 -33.87 30.07 -106.05
N SER A 23 -33.59 31.35 -106.30
CA SER A 23 -34.12 32.47 -105.50
C SER A 23 -35.64 32.62 -105.55
N GLU A 24 -36.28 32.18 -106.64
CA GLU A 24 -37.74 32.18 -106.76
C GLU A 24 -38.37 31.04 -105.97
N ALA A 25 -37.80 29.84 -106.07
CA ALA A 25 -38.19 28.68 -105.27
C ALA A 25 -37.99 28.90 -103.77
N LEU A 26 -36.95 29.64 -103.35
CA LEU A 26 -36.70 29.98 -101.94
C LEU A 26 -37.85 30.80 -101.32
N VAL A 27 -38.46 31.70 -102.09
CA VAL A 27 -39.58 32.52 -101.60
C VAL A 27 -40.83 31.66 -101.44
N GLU A 28 -41.12 30.77 -102.39
CA GLU A 28 -42.22 29.81 -102.28
C GLU A 28 -42.03 28.85 -101.10
N LEU A 29 -40.81 28.35 -100.92
CA LEU A 29 -40.42 27.47 -99.81
C LEU A 29 -40.58 28.17 -98.46
N PHE A 30 -40.18 29.44 -98.36
CA PHE A 30 -40.35 30.25 -97.17
C PHE A 30 -41.84 30.46 -96.83
N VAL A 31 -42.67 30.72 -97.84
CA VAL A 31 -44.12 30.85 -97.67
C VAL A 31 -44.73 29.51 -97.24
N ASP A 32 -44.29 28.40 -97.82
CA ASP A 32 -44.74 27.05 -97.44
C ASP A 32 -44.38 26.73 -95.98
N LEU A 33 -43.13 26.97 -95.57
CA LEU A 33 -42.67 26.77 -94.18
C LEU A 33 -43.46 27.63 -93.19
N ARG A 34 -43.80 28.88 -93.55
CA ARG A 34 -44.65 29.77 -92.75
C ARG A 34 -46.09 29.31 -92.63
N ALA A 35 -46.57 28.45 -93.55
CA ALA A 35 -47.92 27.89 -93.49
C ALA A 35 -48.09 26.83 -92.38
N GLY A 36 -47.05 26.50 -91.62
CA GLY A 36 -47.14 25.64 -90.44
C GLY A 36 -47.65 24.23 -90.81
N GLU A 37 -48.70 23.75 -90.16
CA GLU A 37 -49.29 22.42 -90.46
C GLU A 37 -49.89 22.30 -91.87
N GLN A 38 -50.17 23.43 -92.53
CA GLN A 38 -50.64 23.44 -93.93
C GLN A 38 -49.48 23.43 -94.95
N SER A 39 -48.22 23.47 -94.47
CA SER A 39 -47.04 23.33 -95.32
C SER A 39 -47.07 22.00 -96.07
N ILE A 40 -46.84 22.05 -97.37
CA ILE A 40 -46.67 20.89 -98.24
C ILE A 40 -45.41 20.11 -97.81
N LEU A 41 -44.31 20.81 -97.50
CA LEU A 41 -43.08 20.17 -96.99
C LEU A 41 -43.31 19.49 -95.65
N ARG A 42 -44.07 20.09 -94.74
CA ARG A 42 -44.42 19.47 -93.44
C ARG A 42 -45.33 18.27 -93.61
N ARG A 43 -46.27 18.28 -94.56
CA ARG A 43 -47.15 17.15 -94.82
C ARG A 43 -46.44 15.98 -95.50
N VAL A 44 -45.61 16.28 -96.51
CA VAL A 44 -44.91 15.25 -97.31
C VAL A 44 -43.66 14.73 -96.59
N PHE A 45 -42.86 15.62 -95.99
CA PHE A 45 -41.61 15.29 -95.32
C PHE A 45 -41.70 15.40 -93.79
N GLY A 46 -42.92 15.34 -93.25
CA GLY A 46 -43.23 15.47 -91.82
C GLY A 46 -42.47 14.56 -90.87
N GLN A 47 -42.00 13.43 -91.38
CA GLN A 47 -41.27 12.42 -90.63
C GLN A 47 -39.74 12.62 -90.71
N ALA A 48 -39.24 13.47 -91.62
CA ALA A 48 -37.83 13.73 -91.80
C ALA A 48 -37.41 15.01 -91.07
N LYS A 49 -36.66 14.86 -89.97
CA LYS A 49 -36.13 16.00 -89.19
C LYS A 49 -35.21 16.92 -90.02
N ARG A 50 -34.54 16.39 -91.05
CA ARG A 50 -33.67 17.18 -91.94
C ARG A 50 -34.41 18.30 -92.66
N PHE A 51 -35.73 18.15 -92.88
CA PHE A 51 -36.58 19.17 -93.48
C PHE A 51 -37.40 19.98 -92.46
N GLN A 52 -37.12 19.78 -91.16
CA GLN A 52 -37.85 20.37 -90.04
C GLN A 52 -36.91 20.72 -88.87
N PRO A 53 -36.10 21.79 -89.02
CA PRO A 53 -35.06 22.15 -88.06
C PRO A 53 -35.58 22.37 -86.63
N ASP A 54 -36.80 22.89 -86.48
CA ASP A 54 -37.41 23.19 -85.18
C ASP A 54 -38.04 21.98 -84.47
N LYS A 55 -38.03 20.78 -85.06
CA LYS A 55 -38.62 19.59 -84.45
C LYS A 55 -37.68 18.96 -83.41
N PRO A 56 -38.09 18.77 -82.13
CA PRO A 56 -37.26 18.14 -81.12
C PRO A 56 -36.93 16.68 -81.50
N SER A 57 -35.71 16.23 -81.17
CA SER A 57 -35.33 14.82 -81.39
C SER A 57 -36.06 13.92 -80.39
N THR A 58 -36.52 12.76 -80.82
CA THR A 58 -37.05 11.75 -79.90
C THR A 58 -35.92 10.98 -79.20
N LYS A 59 -36.21 10.36 -78.04
CA LYS A 59 -35.24 9.51 -77.33
C LYS A 59 -34.70 8.38 -78.21
N ALA A 60 -35.53 7.80 -79.08
CA ALA A 60 -35.12 6.78 -80.03
C ALA A 60 -34.12 7.32 -81.07
N GLN A 61 -34.35 8.52 -81.59
CA GLN A 61 -33.42 9.17 -82.54
C GLN A 61 -32.07 9.51 -81.87
N ALA A 62 -32.09 9.96 -80.61
CA ALA A 62 -30.87 10.20 -79.84
C ALA A 62 -30.12 8.89 -79.56
N ALA A 63 -30.82 7.83 -79.14
CA ALA A 63 -30.23 6.51 -78.95
C ALA A 63 -29.58 5.99 -80.23
N VAL A 64 -30.29 6.03 -81.36
CA VAL A 64 -29.73 5.65 -82.67
C VAL A 64 -28.51 6.50 -83.01
N SER A 65 -28.52 7.81 -82.76
CA SER A 65 -27.35 8.65 -83.03
C SER A 65 -26.15 8.35 -82.13
N LEU A 66 -26.36 7.83 -80.91
CA LEU A 66 -25.28 7.41 -80.01
C LEU A 66 -24.75 6.01 -80.34
N THR A 67 -25.61 5.15 -80.90
CA THR A 67 -25.29 3.77 -81.27
C THR A 67 -25.11 3.57 -82.77
N SER A 68 -24.95 4.64 -83.55
CA SER A 68 -24.64 4.54 -84.99
C SER A 68 -23.78 5.70 -85.48
N GLY A 69 -22.92 5.40 -86.45
CA GLY A 69 -22.10 6.38 -87.15
C GLY A 69 -21.00 6.99 -86.26
N ARG A 70 -20.65 8.26 -86.50
CA ARG A 70 -19.46 8.91 -85.92
C ARG A 70 -19.45 8.97 -84.39
N MET A 71 -20.62 9.05 -83.75
CA MET A 71 -20.70 9.15 -82.29
C MET A 71 -20.52 7.79 -81.63
N GLU A 72 -21.00 6.72 -82.26
CA GLU A 72 -20.73 5.35 -81.81
C GLU A 72 -19.22 5.06 -81.87
N GLU A 73 -18.56 5.40 -82.98
CA GLU A 73 -17.11 5.28 -83.12
C GLU A 73 -16.35 6.05 -82.02
N TYR A 74 -16.82 7.25 -81.67
CA TYR A 74 -16.24 8.05 -80.60
C TYR A 74 -16.42 7.39 -79.23
N ILE A 75 -17.63 6.92 -78.90
CA ILE A 75 -17.91 6.24 -77.62
C ILE A 75 -17.11 4.93 -77.50
N GLN A 76 -17.06 4.14 -78.58
CA GLN A 76 -16.27 2.91 -78.61
C GLN A 76 -14.78 3.18 -78.42
N SER A 77 -14.23 4.25 -79.01
CA SER A 77 -12.82 4.59 -78.83
C SER A 77 -12.50 5.08 -77.40
N GLU A 78 -13.37 5.86 -76.76
CA GLU A 78 -13.19 6.23 -75.35
C GLU A 78 -13.38 5.04 -74.39
N LEU A 79 -14.33 4.13 -74.66
CA LEU A 79 -14.46 2.90 -73.88
C LEU A 79 -13.22 2.03 -74.01
N ALA A 80 -12.71 1.80 -75.22
CA ALA A 80 -11.49 1.03 -75.45
C ALA A 80 -10.28 1.66 -74.74
N LYS A 81 -10.20 3.01 -74.72
CA LYS A 81 -9.15 3.73 -73.99
C LYS A 81 -9.25 3.55 -72.47
N LEU A 82 -10.46 3.65 -71.91
CA LEU A 82 -10.69 3.40 -70.47
C LEU A 82 -10.39 1.95 -70.09
N GLU A 83 -10.77 0.99 -70.93
CA GLU A 83 -10.43 -0.42 -70.75
C GLU A 83 -8.92 -0.64 -70.78
N ALA A 84 -8.22 -0.03 -71.73
CA ALA A 84 -6.76 -0.09 -71.81
C ALA A 84 -6.09 0.54 -70.59
N GLU A 85 -6.58 1.68 -70.08
CA GLU A 85 -6.08 2.32 -68.87
C GLU A 85 -6.32 1.45 -67.63
N ASN A 86 -7.51 0.84 -67.51
CA ASN A 86 -7.81 -0.04 -66.39
C ASN A 86 -6.94 -1.30 -66.40
N LEU A 87 -6.73 -1.91 -67.58
CA LEU A 87 -5.81 -3.03 -67.75
C LEU A 87 -4.38 -2.64 -67.39
N SER A 88 -3.92 -1.47 -67.83
CA SER A 88 -2.60 -0.92 -67.46
C SER A 88 -2.42 -0.80 -65.95
N ARG A 89 -3.42 -0.26 -65.25
CA ARG A 89 -3.40 -0.14 -63.78
C ARG A 89 -3.34 -1.51 -63.09
N LEU A 90 -4.13 -2.48 -63.57
CA LEU A 90 -4.12 -3.84 -63.01
C LEU A 90 -2.77 -4.52 -63.22
N MET A 91 -2.16 -4.36 -64.40
CA MET A 91 -0.81 -4.87 -64.67
C MET A 91 0.22 -4.22 -63.74
N ALA A 92 0.18 -2.90 -63.58
CA ALA A 92 1.09 -2.19 -62.68
C ALA A 92 0.92 -2.64 -61.22
N MET A 93 -0.31 -2.90 -60.76
CA MET A 93 -0.56 -3.44 -59.42
C MET A 93 -0.01 -4.85 -59.25
N GLU A 94 -0.16 -5.72 -60.25
CA GLU A 94 0.38 -7.08 -60.18
C GLU A 94 1.91 -7.07 -60.26
N GLU A 95 2.52 -6.17 -61.05
CA GLU A 95 3.97 -5.97 -61.11
C GLU A 95 4.52 -5.49 -59.75
N ILE A 96 3.89 -4.51 -59.11
CA ILE A 96 4.26 -4.07 -57.75
C ILE A 96 4.13 -5.23 -56.76
N LYS A 97 3.05 -6.02 -56.87
CA LYS A 97 2.83 -7.18 -55.99
C LYS A 97 3.87 -8.27 -56.21
N SER A 98 4.22 -8.61 -57.45
CA SER A 98 5.28 -9.57 -57.76
C SER A 98 6.63 -9.06 -57.27
N ASP A 99 6.95 -7.77 -57.50
CA ASP A 99 8.19 -7.16 -57.03
C ASP A 99 8.33 -7.25 -55.51
N LEU A 100 7.28 -6.96 -54.74
CA LEU A 100 7.29 -7.06 -53.28
C LEU A 100 7.46 -8.49 -52.79
N LEU A 101 6.89 -9.47 -53.51
CA LEU A 101 7.03 -10.89 -53.20
C LEU A 101 8.43 -11.40 -53.56
N ASP A 102 8.95 -11.05 -54.74
CA ASP A 102 10.26 -11.44 -55.24
C ASP A 102 11.40 -10.86 -54.39
N ARG A 103 11.25 -9.61 -53.94
CA ARG A 103 12.18 -8.96 -52.99
C ARG A 103 12.08 -9.55 -51.59
N GLY A 104 11.07 -10.38 -51.31
CA GLY A 104 10.81 -10.97 -49.99
C GLY A 104 10.69 -9.94 -48.88
N GLU A 105 10.32 -8.70 -49.17
CA GLU A 105 10.28 -7.60 -48.19
C GLU A 105 9.22 -7.87 -47.14
N ILE A 106 8.04 -8.34 -47.57
CA ILE A 106 6.94 -8.71 -46.69
C ILE A 106 7.39 -9.82 -45.73
N GLN A 107 8.05 -10.85 -46.25
CA GLN A 107 8.55 -11.96 -45.44
C GLN A 107 9.57 -11.50 -44.41
N ARG A 108 10.57 -10.71 -44.81
CA ARG A 108 11.59 -10.18 -43.89
C ARG A 108 11.00 -9.31 -42.78
N ILE A 109 10.01 -8.47 -43.11
CA ILE A 109 9.33 -7.64 -42.10
C ILE A 109 8.60 -8.52 -41.08
N TRP A 110 7.91 -9.56 -41.54
CA TRP A 110 7.21 -10.48 -40.65
C TRP A 110 8.18 -11.31 -39.80
N GLU A 111 9.24 -11.84 -40.38
CA GLU A 111 10.27 -12.57 -39.64
C GLU A 111 10.93 -11.68 -38.58
N SER A 112 11.27 -10.45 -38.94
CA SER A 112 11.81 -9.47 -37.99
C SER A 112 10.85 -9.19 -36.83
N LYS A 113 9.56 -8.95 -37.12
CA LYS A 113 8.54 -8.75 -36.08
C LYS A 113 8.34 -9.99 -35.21
N MET A 114 8.34 -11.17 -35.82
CA MET A 114 8.21 -12.44 -35.10
C MET A 114 9.40 -12.65 -34.15
N GLU A 115 10.61 -12.30 -34.57
CA GLU A 115 11.80 -12.47 -33.72
C GLU A 115 11.84 -11.49 -32.56
N VAL A 116 11.41 -10.24 -32.79
CA VAL A 116 11.22 -9.25 -31.71
C VAL A 116 10.20 -9.76 -30.69
N GLU A 117 9.08 -10.32 -31.13
CA GLU A 117 8.07 -10.83 -30.21
C GLU A 117 8.49 -12.10 -29.47
N LYS A 118 9.24 -13.00 -30.11
CA LYS A 118 9.86 -14.13 -29.40
C LYS A 118 10.83 -13.65 -28.32
N SER A 119 11.68 -12.67 -28.65
CA SER A 119 12.64 -12.11 -27.70
C SER A 119 11.93 -11.47 -26.51
N ARG A 120 10.86 -10.70 -26.77
CA ARG A 120 10.02 -10.13 -25.70
C ARG A 120 9.37 -11.22 -24.84
N GLY A 121 8.90 -12.30 -25.46
CA GLY A 121 8.37 -13.46 -24.74
C GLY A 121 9.40 -14.07 -23.78
N LEU A 122 10.62 -14.30 -24.24
CA LEU A 122 11.71 -14.83 -23.42
C LEU A 122 12.10 -13.89 -22.27
N GLU A 123 12.14 -12.57 -22.51
CA GLU A 123 12.42 -11.58 -21.47
C GLU A 123 11.33 -11.59 -20.38
N VAL A 124 10.06 -11.63 -20.78
CA VAL A 124 8.93 -11.69 -19.85
C VAL A 124 8.95 -12.99 -19.06
N ASP A 125 9.21 -14.12 -19.71
CA ASP A 125 9.30 -15.42 -19.05
C ASP A 125 10.46 -15.46 -18.04
N SER A 126 11.62 -14.90 -18.41
CA SER A 126 12.77 -14.77 -17.50
C SER A 126 12.40 -13.91 -16.28
N ALA A 127 11.82 -12.73 -16.51
CA ALA A 127 11.42 -11.82 -15.43
C ALA A 127 10.36 -12.44 -14.51
N TYR A 128 9.44 -13.23 -15.07
CA TYR A 128 8.44 -13.96 -14.30
C TYR A 128 9.07 -15.04 -13.42
N LEU A 129 10.01 -15.82 -13.96
CA LEU A 129 10.74 -16.83 -13.21
C LEU A 129 11.59 -16.22 -12.09
N ASP A 130 12.22 -15.06 -12.35
CA ASP A 130 12.98 -14.32 -11.34
C ASP A 130 12.05 -13.80 -10.24
N SER A 131 10.90 -13.23 -10.60
CA SER A 131 9.88 -12.81 -9.63
C SER A 131 9.38 -13.98 -8.76
N ILE A 132 9.20 -15.17 -9.33
CA ILE A 132 8.84 -16.37 -8.55
C ILE A 132 9.97 -16.76 -7.59
N ARG A 133 11.23 -16.67 -8.03
CA ARG A 133 12.40 -17.00 -7.20
C ARG A 133 12.49 -16.07 -6.01
N ASP A 134 12.33 -14.77 -6.23
CA ASP A 134 12.35 -13.74 -5.19
C ASP A 134 11.21 -13.97 -4.20
N LEU A 135 9.99 -14.26 -4.68
CA LEU A 135 8.84 -14.57 -3.83
C LEU A 135 9.09 -15.80 -2.94
N LYS A 136 9.70 -16.85 -3.49
CA LYS A 136 10.08 -18.05 -2.72
C LYS A 136 11.13 -17.72 -1.67
N GLN A 137 12.11 -16.89 -2.01
CA GLN A 137 13.16 -16.48 -1.08
C GLN A 137 12.59 -15.65 0.07
N GLU A 138 11.74 -14.67 -0.23
CA GLU A 138 11.05 -13.85 0.77
C GLU A 138 10.18 -14.69 1.69
N ARG A 139 9.49 -15.72 1.16
CA ARG A 139 8.73 -16.66 1.98
C ARG A 139 9.62 -17.39 2.99
N ILE A 140 10.79 -17.87 2.56
CA ILE A 140 11.75 -18.54 3.45
C ILE A 140 12.24 -17.57 4.54
N VAL A 141 12.58 -16.34 4.16
CA VAL A 141 13.00 -15.29 5.11
C VAL A 141 11.90 -15.01 6.13
N GLN A 142 10.65 -14.89 5.69
CA GLN A 142 9.50 -14.66 6.56
C GLN A 142 9.26 -15.83 7.53
N GLU A 143 9.34 -17.08 7.05
CA GLU A 143 9.20 -18.27 7.89
C GLU A 143 10.30 -18.35 8.95
N ASN A 144 11.55 -18.09 8.57
CA ASN A 144 12.68 -18.04 9.50
C ASN A 144 12.52 -16.95 10.55
N ALA A 145 12.10 -15.73 10.15
CA ALA A 145 11.85 -14.64 11.08
C ALA A 145 10.73 -14.98 12.08
N ARG A 146 9.65 -15.63 11.62
CA ARG A 146 8.57 -16.11 12.51
C ARG A 146 9.07 -17.17 13.49
N ALA A 147 9.90 -18.11 13.03
CA ALA A 147 10.48 -19.13 13.88
C ALA A 147 11.39 -18.52 14.96
N GLU A 148 12.19 -17.51 14.61
CA GLU A 148 13.04 -16.79 15.55
C GLU A 148 12.23 -16.00 16.59
N LEU A 149 11.18 -15.30 16.16
CA LEU A 149 10.27 -14.60 17.09
C LEU A 149 9.58 -15.57 18.06
N LEU A 150 9.18 -16.75 17.60
CA LEU A 150 8.61 -17.78 18.48
C LEU A 150 9.64 -18.31 19.49
N ARG A 151 10.90 -18.50 19.09
CA ARG A 151 11.99 -18.85 20.01
C ARG A 151 12.21 -17.78 21.06
N GLN A 152 12.29 -16.51 20.66
CA GLN A 152 12.47 -15.39 21.56
C GLN A 152 11.30 -15.26 22.54
N LYS A 153 10.07 -15.42 22.06
CA LYS A 153 8.88 -15.43 22.92
C LYS A 153 8.94 -16.56 23.95
N ALA A 154 9.28 -17.78 23.54
CA ALA A 154 9.43 -18.91 24.46
C ALA A 154 10.52 -18.66 25.52
N ALA A 155 11.66 -18.07 25.12
CA ALA A 155 12.73 -17.72 26.05
C ALA A 155 12.28 -16.66 27.08
N LEU A 156 11.56 -15.62 26.63
CA LEU A 156 10.99 -14.61 27.51
C LEU A 156 9.96 -15.19 28.47
N ASP A 157 9.12 -16.12 28.01
CA ASP A 157 8.14 -16.80 28.87
C ASP A 157 8.84 -17.64 29.95
N CYS A 158 9.94 -18.33 29.62
CA CYS A 158 10.77 -19.04 30.61
C CYS A 158 11.41 -18.07 31.62
N GLN A 159 11.95 -16.94 31.16
CA GLN A 159 12.52 -15.93 32.05
C GLN A 159 11.45 -15.34 32.98
N LYS A 160 10.25 -15.08 32.46
CA LYS A 160 9.12 -14.59 33.24
C LYS A 160 8.72 -15.59 34.33
N GLN A 161 8.67 -16.88 34.01
CA GLN A 161 8.38 -17.93 35.00
C GLN A 161 9.44 -17.96 36.11
N LEU A 162 10.72 -17.87 35.76
CA LEU A 162 11.80 -17.80 36.74
C LEU A 162 11.70 -16.56 37.64
N LEU A 163 11.36 -15.40 37.08
CA LEU A 163 11.17 -14.19 37.87
C LEU A 163 9.97 -14.31 38.81
N SER A 164 8.88 -14.98 38.37
CA SER A 164 7.75 -15.27 39.24
C SER A 164 8.14 -16.18 40.40
N SER A 165 8.89 -17.26 40.15
CA SER A 165 9.34 -18.15 41.24
C SER A 165 10.29 -17.45 42.20
N LEU A 166 11.25 -16.67 41.69
CA LEU A 166 12.16 -15.88 42.54
C LEU A 166 11.42 -14.85 43.38
N LYS A 167 10.38 -14.23 42.82
CA LYS A 167 9.52 -13.31 43.58
C LYS A 167 8.84 -14.04 44.74
N GLU A 168 8.25 -15.21 44.47
CA GLU A 168 7.61 -16.03 45.51
C GLU A 168 8.60 -16.44 46.61
N GLU A 169 9.83 -16.85 46.26
CA GLU A 169 10.89 -17.17 47.22
C GLU A 169 11.29 -15.96 48.07
N VAL A 170 11.44 -14.78 47.46
CA VAL A 170 11.77 -13.54 48.19
C VAL A 170 10.64 -13.14 49.13
N ASP A 171 9.39 -13.27 48.70
CA ASP A 171 8.22 -12.98 49.53
C ASP A 171 8.20 -13.95 50.73
N GLU A 172 8.43 -15.26 50.53
CA GLU A 172 8.49 -16.25 51.61
C GLU A 172 9.65 -15.97 52.59
N MET A 173 10.84 -15.63 52.08
CA MET A 173 12.00 -15.29 52.91
C MET A 173 11.76 -14.00 53.71
N SER A 174 11.07 -13.03 53.12
CA SER A 174 10.69 -11.78 53.79
C SER A 174 9.72 -12.03 54.93
N GLU A 175 8.71 -12.89 54.74
CA GLU A 175 7.79 -13.32 55.79
C GLU A 175 8.49 -14.11 56.91
N LYS A 176 9.42 -15.00 56.57
CA LYS A 176 10.26 -15.71 57.56
C LYS A 176 11.08 -14.72 58.39
N LEU A 177 11.74 -13.75 57.74
CA LEU A 177 12.52 -12.73 58.42
C LEU A 177 11.65 -11.85 59.33
N ALA A 178 10.44 -11.48 58.91
CA ALA A 178 9.51 -10.72 59.74
C ALA A 178 9.11 -11.51 61.00
N ARG A 179 8.85 -12.82 60.87
CA ARG A 179 8.56 -13.70 62.02
C ARG A 179 9.75 -13.82 62.97
N GLU A 180 10.95 -14.03 62.46
CA GLU A 180 12.16 -14.11 63.30
C GLU A 180 12.48 -12.78 64.00
N LYS A 181 12.29 -11.64 63.31
CA LYS A 181 12.40 -10.31 63.95
C LYS A 181 11.41 -10.14 65.09
N PHE A 182 10.17 -10.58 64.91
CA PHE A 182 9.16 -10.53 65.96
C PHE A 182 9.56 -11.37 67.17
N LYS A 183 9.99 -12.63 66.97
CA LYS A 183 10.49 -13.48 68.05
C LYS A 183 11.70 -12.88 68.76
N HIS A 184 12.64 -12.31 68.01
CA HIS A 184 13.82 -11.68 68.60
C HIS A 184 13.46 -10.51 69.53
N VAL A 185 12.47 -9.69 69.13
CA VAL A 185 11.99 -8.58 69.97
C VAL A 185 11.30 -9.13 71.23
N ASP A 186 10.50 -10.19 71.10
CA ASP A 186 9.82 -10.85 72.22
C ASP A 186 10.85 -11.41 73.23
N GLU A 187 11.84 -12.15 72.75
CA GLU A 187 12.95 -12.66 73.56
C GLU A 187 13.76 -11.53 74.21
N GLN A 188 13.98 -10.41 73.50
CA GLN A 188 14.65 -9.24 74.05
C GLN A 188 13.85 -8.60 75.20
N CYS A 189 12.53 -8.54 75.09
CA CYS A 189 11.64 -8.08 76.15
C CYS A 189 11.72 -9.00 77.37
N ASP A 190 11.65 -10.32 77.16
CA ASP A 190 11.79 -11.31 78.23
C ASP A 190 13.14 -11.19 78.95
N LEU A 191 14.24 -11.09 78.20
CA LEU A 191 15.58 -10.91 78.75
C LEU A 191 15.67 -9.61 79.55
N SER A 192 15.14 -8.50 79.03
CA SER A 192 15.07 -7.23 79.76
C SER A 192 14.32 -7.36 81.09
N GLY A 193 13.20 -8.10 81.10
CA GLY A 193 12.45 -8.43 82.31
C GLY A 193 13.30 -9.22 83.32
N THR A 194 13.98 -10.28 82.88
CA THR A 194 14.85 -11.08 83.77
C THR A 194 16.04 -10.27 84.32
N ILE A 195 16.61 -9.37 83.51
CA ILE A 195 17.69 -8.48 83.95
C ILE A 195 17.16 -7.53 85.04
N HIS A 196 15.98 -6.95 84.84
CA HIS A 196 15.35 -6.09 85.83
C HIS A 196 15.08 -6.82 87.15
N ASP A 197 14.51 -8.04 87.08
CA ASP A 197 14.26 -8.86 88.27
C ASP A 197 15.55 -9.20 89.04
N LEU A 198 16.64 -9.49 88.31
CA LEU A 198 17.93 -9.75 88.91
C LEU A 198 18.54 -8.49 89.55
N GLN A 199 18.37 -7.32 88.94
CA GLN A 199 18.79 -6.03 89.51
C GLN A 199 18.06 -5.75 90.82
N VAL A 200 16.74 -5.88 90.85
CA VAL A 200 15.93 -5.68 92.08
C VAL A 200 16.38 -6.64 93.19
N LYS A 201 16.59 -7.93 92.86
CA LYS A 201 17.10 -8.91 93.84
C LYS A 201 18.49 -8.54 94.35
N HIS A 202 19.35 -8.02 93.48
CA HIS A 202 20.69 -7.59 93.86
C HIS A 202 20.65 -6.39 94.83
N GLU A 203 19.81 -5.39 94.56
CA GLU A 203 19.59 -4.25 95.46
C GLU A 203 19.11 -4.70 96.83
N VAL A 204 18.10 -5.60 96.88
CA VAL A 204 17.62 -6.17 98.16
C VAL A 204 18.72 -6.93 98.91
N LEU A 205 19.62 -7.63 98.21
CA LEU A 205 20.76 -8.28 98.83
C LEU A 205 21.78 -7.27 99.37
N LEU A 206 22.01 -6.17 98.67
CA LEU A 206 22.88 -5.08 99.15
C LEU A 206 22.31 -4.42 100.40
N ASP A 207 21.00 -4.16 100.44
CA ASP A 207 20.32 -3.61 101.62
C ASP A 207 20.45 -4.55 102.82
N LYS A 208 20.20 -5.85 102.62
CA LYS A 208 20.38 -6.87 103.66
C LYS A 208 21.83 -6.95 104.14
N LYS A 209 22.80 -6.86 103.22
CA LYS A 209 24.22 -6.82 103.57
C LYS A 209 24.54 -5.60 104.43
N SER A 210 24.05 -4.42 104.06
CA SER A 210 24.21 -3.18 104.82
C SER A 210 23.62 -3.30 106.24
N MET A 211 22.42 -3.87 106.37
CA MET A 211 21.80 -4.16 107.67
C MET A 211 22.67 -5.09 108.54
N LEU A 212 23.17 -6.19 107.96
CA LEU A 212 24.02 -7.14 108.68
C LEU A 212 25.37 -6.52 109.08
N GLU A 213 25.96 -5.67 108.24
CA GLU A 213 27.17 -4.92 108.58
C GLU A 213 26.93 -3.97 109.76
N ALA A 214 25.80 -3.27 109.79
CA ALA A 214 25.40 -2.44 110.92
C ALA A 214 25.17 -3.26 112.20
N GLU A 215 24.56 -4.44 112.10
CA GLU A 215 24.37 -5.35 113.23
C GLU A 215 25.71 -5.88 113.77
N ILE A 216 26.63 -6.27 112.87
CA ILE A 216 28.01 -6.65 113.25
C ILE A 216 28.70 -5.51 113.99
N GLU A 217 28.55 -4.26 113.53
CA GLU A 217 29.14 -3.10 114.18
C GLU A 217 28.51 -2.85 115.57
N ALA A 218 27.19 -2.98 115.69
CA ALA A 218 26.49 -2.88 116.96
C ALA A 218 26.94 -3.96 117.95
N LEU A 219 27.08 -5.22 117.49
CA LEU A 219 27.58 -6.33 118.29
C LEU A 219 29.05 -6.13 118.71
N ARG A 220 29.90 -5.57 117.84
CA ARG A 220 31.28 -5.20 118.19
C ARG A 220 31.30 -4.14 119.29
N LYS A 221 30.48 -3.09 119.19
CA LYS A 221 30.34 -2.04 120.23
C LYS A 221 29.83 -2.62 121.56
N LEU A 222 28.82 -3.50 121.50
CA LEU A 222 28.29 -4.20 122.68
C LEU A 222 29.38 -5.05 123.35
N ARG A 223 30.13 -5.85 122.57
CA ARG A 223 31.23 -6.66 123.08
C ARG A 223 32.29 -5.82 123.78
N SER A 224 32.77 -4.74 123.15
CA SER A 224 33.76 -3.85 123.79
C SER A 224 33.24 -3.23 125.09
N TRP A 225 31.96 -2.87 125.14
CA TRP A 225 31.34 -2.35 126.36
C TRP A 225 31.26 -3.40 127.48
N VAL A 226 30.90 -4.64 127.16
CA VAL A 226 30.87 -5.76 128.12
C VAL A 226 32.28 -6.06 128.63
N GLU A 227 33.28 -6.08 127.75
CA GLU A 227 34.69 -6.28 128.13
C GLU A 227 35.20 -5.14 129.02
N ASP A 228 34.83 -3.88 128.75
CA ASP A 228 35.13 -2.72 129.60
C ASP A 228 34.45 -2.83 130.98
N GLU A 229 33.18 -3.22 131.05
CA GLU A 229 32.46 -3.38 132.33
C GLU A 229 33.00 -4.58 133.12
N ALA A 230 33.38 -5.67 132.45
CA ALA A 230 34.07 -6.80 133.08
C ALA A 230 35.42 -6.37 133.69
N ARG A 231 36.22 -5.56 132.97
CA ARG A 231 37.46 -4.97 133.51
C ARG A 231 37.19 -4.07 134.71
N ARG A 232 36.15 -3.22 134.67
CA ARG A 232 35.74 -2.37 135.81
C ARG A 232 35.27 -3.21 137.00
N SER A 233 34.47 -4.25 136.77
CA SER A 233 34.01 -5.18 137.80
C SER A 233 35.17 -5.92 138.44
N GLN A 234 36.14 -6.41 137.65
CA GLN A 234 37.36 -7.01 138.17
C GLN A 234 38.20 -6.02 138.97
N ALA A 235 38.29 -4.76 138.54
CA ALA A 235 38.95 -3.71 139.32
C ALA A 235 38.22 -3.43 140.65
N ARG A 236 36.88 -3.38 140.66
CA ARG A 236 36.07 -3.27 141.88
C ARG A 236 36.27 -4.47 142.80
N ALA A 237 36.31 -5.69 142.26
CA ALA A 237 36.56 -6.92 143.00
C ALA A 237 37.97 -6.91 143.64
N LYS A 238 39.00 -6.48 142.90
CA LYS A 238 40.36 -6.31 143.45
C LYS A 238 40.39 -5.29 144.59
N VAL A 239 39.69 -4.16 144.46
CA VAL A 239 39.55 -3.19 145.55
C VAL A 239 38.87 -3.81 146.77
N LEU A 240 37.81 -4.61 146.56
CA LEU A 240 37.14 -5.32 147.65
C LEU A 240 38.02 -6.40 148.27
N GLU A 241 38.83 -7.13 147.51
CA GLU A 241 39.86 -8.06 148.03
C GLU A 241 40.94 -7.31 148.82
N GLU A 242 41.35 -6.11 148.39
CA GLU A 242 42.28 -5.25 149.14
C GLU A 242 41.66 -4.76 150.46
N VAL A 243 40.35 -4.45 150.46
CA VAL A 243 39.58 -4.10 151.67
C VAL A 243 39.42 -5.32 152.57
N GLU A 244 39.16 -6.51 152.04
CA GLU A 244 39.10 -7.77 152.78
C GLU A 244 40.47 -8.11 153.40
N ARG A 245 41.57 -7.91 152.66
CA ARG A 245 42.93 -8.03 153.19
C ARG A 245 43.18 -7.02 154.30
N ARG A 246 42.65 -5.81 154.24
CA ARG A 246 42.76 -4.81 155.33
C ARG A 246 41.91 -5.19 156.55
N TRP A 247 40.74 -5.79 156.37
CA TRP A 247 39.92 -6.29 157.48
C TRP A 247 40.50 -7.54 158.17
N LYS A 248 41.27 -8.37 157.46
CA LYS A 248 42.01 -9.50 158.08
C LYS A 248 43.16 -9.06 159.00
N TRP A 249 43.47 -7.77 159.10
CA TRP A 249 44.47 -7.20 160.02
C TRP A 249 43.87 -6.60 161.30
N GLU A 250 42.56 -6.73 161.53
CA GLU A 250 41.91 -6.31 162.80
C GLU A 250 41.73 -7.46 163.82
N GLU A 251 42.41 -8.60 163.66
CA GLU A 251 42.34 -9.74 164.61
C GLU A 251 43.68 -10.20 165.21
N GLN A 252 44.71 -9.33 165.24
CA GLN A 252 45.90 -9.52 166.10
C GLN A 252 46.41 -8.21 166.70
#